data_AF-A0A961JSG2-F1
#
_entry.id   AF-A0A961JSG2-F1
#
_cell.length_a   1.000
_cell.length_b   1.000
_cell.length_c   1.000
_cell.angle_alpha   90.00
_cell.angle_beta   90.00
_cell.angle_gamma   90.00
#
_symmetry.space_group_name_H-M   'P 1'
#
loop_
_entity.id
_entity.type
_entity.pdbx_description
1 polymer ?
#
loop_
_entity_poly.entity_id
_entity_poly.type
_entity_poly.pdbx_seq_one_letter_code
_entity_poly.pdbx_strand_id
1 'polypeptide(L)'
;FNKGGTVDLNGAKVTMVNATHSSSISSPDGPIYAGCESGFMIAGEGHVIYFSGDTDIMADMAWMGDLHKPDIGLLCAGGHFTMDMARAAWAARTYFDFDVVVPMHYRTFPLLAQSAEVLKEGLPGVRVIEPEVLEPIAL
;
A
#
# COMPACT_ATOMS: atom_id res chain seq x y z
N PHE A 1 7.14 17.77 -0.91
CA PHE A 1 5.97 18.03 -0.05
C PHE A 1 5.94 16.97 1.06
N ASN A 2 5.17 17.15 2.12
CA ASN A 2 5.15 16.26 3.28
C ASN A 2 3.73 15.66 3.47
N LYS A 3 3.55 14.78 4.47
CA LYS A 3 2.28 14.13 4.82
C LYS A 3 1.14 15.15 4.94
N GLY A 4 -0.01 14.83 4.34
CA GLY A 4 -1.17 15.71 4.19
C GLY A 4 -1.07 16.71 3.03
N GLY A 5 0.11 16.88 2.43
CA GLY A 5 0.31 17.69 1.24
C GLY A 5 0.00 16.92 -0.04
N THR A 6 -0.53 17.64 -1.03
CA THR A 6 -0.78 17.13 -2.39
C THR A 6 0.05 17.90 -3.41
N VAL A 7 0.60 17.20 -4.40
CA VAL A 7 1.15 17.81 -5.61
C VAL A 7 0.38 17.36 -6.83
N ASP A 8 0.30 18.24 -7.84
CA ASP A 8 -0.28 17.94 -9.14
C ASP A 8 0.85 17.70 -10.15
N LEU A 9 0.90 16.50 -10.72
CA LEU A 9 1.88 16.07 -11.71
C LEU A 9 1.20 15.91 -13.07
N ASN A 10 0.66 17.01 -13.60
CA ASN A 10 -0.06 17.06 -14.87
C ASN A 10 -1.33 16.18 -14.89
N GLY A 11 -2.15 16.28 -13.85
CA GLY A 11 -3.42 15.54 -13.73
C GLY A 11 -3.34 14.33 -12.78
N ALA A 12 -2.14 13.83 -12.50
CA ALA A 12 -1.90 12.88 -11.43
C ALA A 12 -1.68 13.62 -10.10
N LYS A 13 -2.69 13.64 -9.24
CA LYS A 13 -2.64 14.30 -7.93
C LYS A 13 -2.14 13.32 -6.87
N VAL A 14 -0.95 13.56 -6.33
CA VAL A 14 -0.29 12.67 -5.37
C VAL A 14 -0.34 13.30 -3.98
N THR A 15 -1.03 12.65 -3.06
CA THR A 15 -1.12 13.04 -1.64
C THR A 15 -0.30 12.08 -0.79
N MET A 16 0.61 12.59 0.03
CA MET A 16 1.38 11.77 0.96
C MET A 16 0.56 11.53 2.22
N VAL A 17 0.44 10.27 2.66
CA VAL A 17 -0.39 9.88 3.82
C VAL A 17 0.41 9.11 4.87
N ASN A 18 -0.20 8.88 6.03
CA ASN A 18 0.46 8.17 7.13
C ASN A 18 0.73 6.70 6.79
N ALA A 19 1.83 6.21 7.34
CA ALA A 19 2.22 4.81 7.45
C ALA A 19 2.75 4.59 8.89
N THR A 20 2.86 3.34 9.34
CA THR A 20 3.47 2.97 10.62
C THR A 20 4.60 1.96 10.41
N HIS A 21 5.83 2.45 10.42
CA HIS A 21 7.05 1.70 10.10
C HIS A 21 8.28 2.51 10.56
N SER A 22 9.42 2.35 9.88
CA SER A 22 10.62 3.17 10.07
C SER A 22 11.08 3.74 8.73
N SER A 23 11.86 4.83 8.76
CA SER A 23 12.46 5.40 7.54
C SER A 23 13.87 5.92 7.80
N SER A 24 14.84 5.18 7.27
CA SER A 24 16.25 5.53 7.35
C SER A 24 17.00 5.06 6.10
N ILE A 25 18.08 5.77 5.76
CA ILE A 25 19.01 5.39 4.70
C ILE A 25 20.24 4.77 5.35
N SER A 26 20.64 3.58 4.89
CA SER A 26 21.87 2.93 5.35
C SER A 26 23.11 3.74 4.95
N SER A 27 24.03 3.92 5.88
CA SER A 27 25.35 4.52 5.62
C SER A 27 26.46 3.74 6.34
N PRO A 28 27.74 3.93 5.97
CA PRO A 28 28.86 3.31 6.65
C PRO A 28 28.93 3.61 8.16
N ASP A 29 28.42 4.78 8.57
CA ASP A 29 28.45 5.24 9.97
C ASP A 29 27.16 4.89 10.75
N GLY A 30 26.25 4.13 10.13
CA GLY A 30 24.95 3.75 10.70
C GLY A 30 23.75 4.32 9.94
N PRO A 31 22.52 4.08 10.42
CA PRO A 31 21.31 4.56 9.75
C PRO A 31 21.16 6.08 9.87
N ILE A 32 20.91 6.75 8.74
CA ILE A 32 20.59 8.19 8.68
C ILE A 32 19.07 8.34 8.61
N TYR A 33 18.49 9.10 9.53
CA TYR A 33 17.06 9.40 9.54
C TYR A 33 16.60 10.05 8.23
N ALA A 34 15.54 9.52 7.62
CA ALA A 34 15.06 9.94 6.30
C ALA A 34 13.67 10.60 6.31
N GLY A 35 13.16 10.94 7.51
CA GLY A 35 11.78 11.37 7.70
C GLY A 35 10.94 10.27 8.33
N CYS A 36 9.62 10.43 8.30
CA CYS A 36 8.71 9.36 8.67
C CYS A 36 8.27 8.59 7.41
N GLU A 37 8.09 7.30 7.56
CA GLU A 37 7.43 6.41 6.61
C GLU A 37 6.09 6.98 6.14
N SER A 38 5.71 6.66 4.90
CA SER A 38 4.48 7.20 4.30
C SER A 38 3.89 6.24 3.27
N GLY A 39 2.56 6.29 3.15
CA GLY A 39 1.86 5.83 1.96
C GLY A 39 1.53 7.00 1.03
N PHE A 40 0.82 6.70 -0.06
CA PHE A 40 0.34 7.71 -1.01
C PHE A 40 -1.08 7.41 -1.48
N MET A 41 -1.87 8.47 -1.66
CA MET A 41 -3.09 8.46 -2.47
C MET A 41 -2.79 9.13 -3.81
N ILE A 42 -3.04 8.44 -4.91
CA ILE A 42 -2.74 8.91 -6.27
C ILE A 42 -4.05 8.97 -7.04
N ALA A 43 -4.57 10.18 -7.23
CA ALA A 43 -5.82 10.42 -7.94
C ALA A 43 -5.55 10.88 -9.38
N GLY A 44 -6.22 10.28 -10.35
CA GLY A 44 -6.08 10.61 -11.77
C GLY A 44 -7.07 9.83 -12.62
N GLU A 45 -7.51 10.41 -13.73
CA GLU A 45 -8.36 9.74 -14.72
C GLU A 45 -9.65 9.09 -14.16
N GLY A 46 -10.17 9.64 -13.05
CA GLY A 46 -11.38 9.13 -12.39
C GLY A 46 -11.14 8.03 -11.34
N HIS A 47 -9.91 7.60 -11.16
CA HIS A 47 -9.50 6.57 -10.19
C HIS A 47 -8.66 7.16 -9.06
N VAL A 48 -8.60 6.45 -7.93
CA VAL A 48 -7.73 6.76 -6.81
C VAL A 48 -7.02 5.50 -6.33
N ILE A 49 -5.69 5.52 -6.43
CA ILE A 49 -4.84 4.41 -5.96
C ILE A 49 -4.38 4.72 -4.53
N TYR A 50 -4.56 3.77 -3.61
CA TYR A 50 -3.86 3.76 -2.33
C TYR A 50 -2.59 2.90 -2.43
N PHE A 51 -1.43 3.53 -2.36
CA PHE A 51 -0.15 2.86 -2.17
C PHE A 51 0.21 2.87 -0.68
N SER A 52 0.20 1.72 -0.02
CA SER A 52 0.35 1.69 1.44
C SER A 52 1.74 2.10 1.93
N GLY A 53 2.77 1.93 1.09
CA GLY A 53 4.14 1.82 1.58
C GLY A 53 4.30 0.60 2.51
N ASP A 54 5.39 0.56 3.25
CA ASP A 54 5.56 -0.42 4.32
C ASP A 54 4.85 0.10 5.57
N THR A 55 3.91 -0.68 6.09
CA THR A 55 3.08 -0.29 7.22
C THR A 55 2.49 -1.50 7.94
N ASP A 56 2.08 -1.30 9.19
CA ASP A 56 1.06 -2.13 9.85
C ASP A 56 -0.33 -1.48 9.74
N ILE A 57 -1.34 -2.15 10.27
CA ILE A 57 -2.70 -1.64 10.41
C ILE A 57 -2.71 -0.39 11.31
N MET A 58 -3.40 0.66 10.86
CA MET A 58 -3.59 1.89 11.65
C MET A 58 -5.04 2.39 11.54
N ALA A 59 -5.54 3.07 12.57
CA ALA A 59 -6.88 3.65 12.58
C ALA A 59 -7.09 4.69 11.46
N ASP A 60 -6.02 5.41 11.08
CA ASP A 60 -6.05 6.41 10.01
C ASP A 60 -6.49 5.82 8.67
N MET A 61 -6.32 4.51 8.44
CA MET A 61 -6.82 3.85 7.22
C MET A 61 -8.32 4.07 7.01
N ALA A 62 -9.12 4.10 8.09
CA ALA A 62 -10.55 4.38 8.00
C ALA A 62 -10.83 5.80 7.46
N TRP A 63 -10.12 6.81 7.99
CA TRP A 63 -10.27 8.20 7.53
C TRP A 63 -9.71 8.40 6.13
N MET A 64 -8.59 7.76 5.82
CA MET A 64 -8.00 7.77 4.49
C MET A 64 -8.94 7.15 3.45
N GLY A 65 -9.56 6.02 3.78
CA GLY A 65 -10.53 5.34 2.93
C GLY A 65 -11.78 6.18 2.68
N ASP A 66 -12.40 6.73 3.74
CA ASP A 66 -13.60 7.57 3.60
C ASP A 66 -13.35 8.88 2.84
N LEU A 67 -12.22 9.54 3.11
CA LEU A 67 -11.89 10.83 2.50
C LEU A 67 -11.48 10.70 1.04
N HIS A 68 -10.56 9.77 0.74
CA HIS A 68 -9.96 9.66 -0.60
C HIS A 68 -10.70 8.70 -1.51
N LYS A 69 -11.46 7.75 -0.95
CA LYS A 69 -12.24 6.74 -1.67
C LYS A 69 -11.42 6.00 -2.74
N PRO A 70 -10.29 5.38 -2.37
CA PRO A 70 -9.50 4.62 -3.31
C PRO A 70 -10.23 3.34 -3.74
N ASP A 71 -10.28 3.13 -5.05
CA ASP A 71 -10.85 1.94 -5.69
C ASP A 71 -9.76 0.91 -6.03
N ILE A 72 -8.48 1.31 -6.01
CA ILE A 72 -7.33 0.42 -6.24
C ILE A 72 -6.39 0.45 -5.03
N GLY A 73 -6.10 -0.72 -4.45
CA GLY A 73 -5.17 -0.88 -3.33
C GLY A 73 -3.87 -1.57 -3.72
N LEU A 74 -2.73 -0.88 -3.62
CA LEU A 74 -1.39 -1.48 -3.68
C LEU A 74 -0.88 -1.65 -2.24
N LEU A 75 -1.03 -2.85 -1.69
CA LEU A 75 -0.87 -3.11 -0.25
C LEU A 75 0.35 -3.97 0.04
N CYS A 76 1.20 -3.55 0.97
CA CYS A 76 2.24 -4.43 1.53
C CYS A 76 1.57 -5.64 2.22
N ALA A 77 2.08 -6.85 1.93
CA ALA A 77 1.50 -8.10 2.42
C ALA A 77 2.55 -9.18 2.72
N GLY A 78 3.81 -8.77 2.93
CA GLY A 78 4.97 -9.64 3.08
C GLY A 78 5.11 -10.34 4.42
N GLY A 79 4.45 -9.84 5.47
CA GLY A 79 4.54 -10.37 6.81
C GLY A 79 5.74 -9.84 7.59
N HIS A 80 6.90 -10.48 7.51
CA HIS A 80 8.00 -10.27 8.47
C HIS A 80 8.34 -8.80 8.83
N PHE A 81 8.23 -7.86 7.88
CA PHE A 81 8.47 -6.43 8.09
C PHE A 81 7.21 -5.54 8.00
N THR A 82 6.07 -6.08 7.54
CA THR A 82 4.87 -5.31 7.19
C THR A 82 3.59 -6.05 7.62
N MET A 83 2.43 -5.67 7.11
CA MET A 83 1.26 -6.55 7.20
C MET A 83 1.56 -7.90 6.51
N ASP A 84 1.03 -8.99 7.07
CA ASP A 84 0.91 -10.26 6.34
C ASP A 84 -0.36 -10.25 5.47
N MET A 85 -0.53 -11.29 4.67
CA MET A 85 -1.69 -11.44 3.78
C MET A 85 -3.04 -11.35 4.51
N ALA A 86 -3.15 -11.90 5.73
CA ALA A 86 -4.40 -11.88 6.50
C ALA A 86 -4.70 -10.49 7.06
N ARG A 87 -3.67 -9.79 7.56
CA ARG A 87 -3.77 -8.39 8.01
C ARG A 87 -4.05 -7.44 6.86
N ALA A 88 -3.41 -7.61 5.71
CA ALA A 88 -3.69 -6.84 4.51
C ALA A 88 -5.15 -7.05 4.03
N ALA A 89 -5.63 -8.30 4.01
CA ALA A 89 -7.03 -8.60 3.70
C ALA A 89 -7.99 -7.96 4.71
N TRP A 90 -7.63 -7.98 6.01
CA TRP A 90 -8.46 -7.38 7.05
C TRP A 90 -8.52 -5.86 6.90
N ALA A 91 -7.40 -5.19 6.69
CA ALA A 91 -7.36 -3.74 6.47
C ALA A 91 -8.18 -3.36 5.22
N ALA A 92 -7.98 -4.06 4.10
CA ALA A 92 -8.69 -3.84 2.86
C ALA A 92 -10.22 -3.91 3.05
N ARG A 93 -10.76 -4.98 3.61
CA ARG A 93 -12.22 -5.13 3.80
C ARG A 93 -12.82 -4.26 4.90
N THR A 94 -12.01 -3.80 5.85
CA THR A 94 -12.51 -3.04 7.02
C THR A 94 -12.56 -1.55 6.72
N TYR A 95 -11.61 -1.03 5.95
CA TYR A 95 -11.40 0.41 5.80
C TYR A 95 -11.59 0.94 4.38
N PHE A 96 -11.69 0.06 3.38
CA PHE A 96 -11.70 0.45 1.98
C PHE A 96 -12.76 -0.33 1.20
N ASP A 97 -13.16 0.24 0.05
CA ASP A 97 -14.09 -0.37 -0.90
C ASP A 97 -13.36 -0.54 -2.24
N PHE A 98 -12.34 -1.40 -2.25
CA PHE A 98 -11.49 -1.63 -3.41
C PHE A 98 -12.18 -2.52 -4.45
N ASP A 99 -12.13 -2.12 -5.72
CA ASP A 99 -12.43 -3.00 -6.86
C ASP A 99 -11.23 -3.92 -7.16
N VAL A 100 -10.02 -3.39 -6.98
CA VAL A 100 -8.76 -4.08 -7.30
C VAL A 100 -7.79 -4.00 -6.14
N VAL A 101 -7.15 -5.13 -5.80
CA VAL A 101 -6.03 -5.16 -4.84
C VAL A 101 -4.83 -5.86 -5.46
N VAL A 102 -3.66 -5.25 -5.33
CA VAL A 102 -2.37 -5.80 -5.74
C VAL A 102 -1.51 -5.98 -4.50
N PRO A 103 -1.18 -7.22 -4.08
CA PRO A 103 -0.21 -7.44 -3.02
C PRO A 103 1.19 -7.00 -3.46
N MET A 104 1.86 -6.28 -2.58
CA MET A 104 3.22 -5.78 -2.73
C MET A 104 4.10 -6.27 -1.58
N HIS A 105 5.42 -6.04 -1.67
CA HIS A 105 6.40 -6.42 -0.65
C HIS A 105 6.30 -7.91 -0.27
N TYR A 106 6.19 -8.81 -1.24
CA TYR A 106 6.13 -10.26 -1.02
C TYR A 106 6.90 -11.02 -2.12
N ARG A 107 7.16 -12.31 -1.96
CA ARG A 107 7.96 -13.19 -2.85
C ARG A 107 9.42 -12.78 -3.11
N THR A 108 9.88 -11.61 -2.69
CA THR A 108 11.23 -11.09 -3.04
C THR A 108 12.38 -11.85 -2.35
N PHE A 109 12.19 -12.33 -1.12
CA PHE A 109 13.19 -13.11 -0.38
C PHE A 109 12.52 -14.03 0.67
N PRO A 110 13.22 -15.06 1.20
CA PRO A 110 12.61 -16.16 1.95
C PRO A 110 11.85 -15.78 3.23
N LEU A 111 12.16 -14.64 3.86
CA LEU A 111 11.45 -14.18 5.05
C LEU A 111 10.06 -13.61 4.74
N LEU A 112 9.78 -13.26 3.48
CA LEU A 112 8.49 -12.74 3.06
C LEU A 112 7.54 -13.86 2.66
N ALA A 113 6.24 -13.60 2.77
CA ALA A 113 5.20 -14.47 2.25
C ALA A 113 5.47 -14.83 0.77
N GLN A 114 5.32 -16.12 0.45
CA GLN A 114 5.58 -16.67 -0.89
C GLN A 114 4.30 -16.93 -1.70
N SER A 115 3.13 -16.63 -1.11
CA SER A 115 1.82 -16.86 -1.71
C SER A 115 0.86 -15.77 -1.27
N ALA A 116 0.01 -15.32 -2.21
CA ALA A 116 -1.07 -14.38 -1.95
C ALA A 116 -2.44 -15.05 -1.74
N GLU A 117 -2.52 -16.39 -1.64
CA GLU A 117 -3.81 -17.10 -1.55
C GLU A 117 -4.67 -16.64 -0.37
N VAL A 118 -4.06 -16.44 0.80
CA VAL A 118 -4.78 -15.94 2.00
C VAL A 118 -5.40 -14.56 1.75
N LEU A 119 -4.75 -13.71 0.97
CA LEU A 119 -5.28 -12.40 0.61
C LEU A 119 -6.48 -12.53 -0.35
N LYS A 120 -6.37 -13.40 -1.37
CA LYS A 120 -7.45 -13.69 -2.32
C LYS A 120 -8.69 -14.24 -1.61
N GLU A 121 -8.50 -15.22 -0.74
CA GLU A 121 -9.58 -15.81 0.07
C GLU A 121 -10.23 -14.79 1.01
N GLY A 122 -9.43 -13.86 1.55
CA GLY A 122 -9.89 -12.83 2.47
C GLY A 122 -10.63 -11.65 1.82
N LEU A 123 -10.67 -11.59 0.48
CA LEU A 123 -11.29 -10.51 -0.31
C LEU A 123 -12.21 -11.05 -1.40
N PRO A 124 -13.27 -11.81 -1.05
CA PRO A 124 -14.21 -12.33 -2.05
C PRO A 124 -14.91 -11.18 -2.79
N GLY A 125 -14.89 -11.22 -4.12
CA GLY A 125 -15.50 -10.19 -4.98
C GLY A 125 -14.57 -9.04 -5.37
N VAL A 126 -13.40 -8.92 -4.73
CA VAL A 126 -12.35 -7.98 -5.14
C VAL A 126 -11.43 -8.67 -6.15
N ARG A 127 -11.04 -7.96 -7.21
CA ARG A 127 -10.07 -8.48 -8.18
C ARG A 127 -8.66 -8.38 -7.59
N VAL A 128 -8.19 -9.47 -6.99
CA VAL A 128 -6.80 -9.57 -6.51
C VAL A 128 -5.87 -9.96 -7.65
N ILE A 129 -4.93 -9.09 -8.01
CA ILE A 129 -3.99 -9.30 -9.12
C ILE A 129 -2.57 -9.43 -8.55
N GLU A 130 -1.96 -10.60 -8.69
CA GLU A 130 -0.55 -10.78 -8.35
C GLU A 130 0.33 -10.12 -9.42
N PRO A 131 1.23 -9.19 -9.05
CA PRO A 131 2.08 -8.51 -10.01
C PRO A 131 3.21 -9.42 -10.47
N GLU A 132 3.54 -9.34 -11.75
CA GLU A 132 4.73 -9.97 -12.32
C GLU A 132 5.77 -8.90 -12.70
N VAL A 133 7.04 -9.24 -12.53
CA VAL A 133 8.14 -8.27 -12.68
C VAL A 133 8.23 -7.80 -14.13
N LEU A 134 8.22 -6.47 -14.32
CA LEU A 134 8.24 -5.79 -15.63
C LEU A 134 6.99 -6.00 -16.49
N GLU A 135 5.91 -6.54 -15.94
CA GLU A 135 4.63 -6.69 -16.63
C GLU A 135 3.62 -5.63 -16.16
N PRO A 136 3.03 -4.83 -17.06
CA PRO A 136 2.02 -3.84 -16.69
C PRO A 136 0.69 -4.51 -16.33
N ILE A 137 -0.02 -3.94 -15.35
CA ILE A 137 -1.40 -4.31 -15.04
C ILE A 137 -2.33 -3.36 -15.80
N ALA A 138 -3.14 -3.90 -16.71
CA ALA A 138 -4.20 -3.17 -17.39
C ALA A 138 -5.54 -3.38 -16.68
N LEU A 139 -6.21 -2.28 -16.35
CA LEU A 139 -7.50 -2.23 -15.64
C LEU A 139 -8.62 -1.76 -16.57
#